data_AF-A0A0C2IDC5-F1
#
_entry.id   AF-A0A0C2IDC5-F1
#
_cell.length_a   1.000
_cell.length_b   1.000
_cell.length_c   1.000
_cell.angle_alpha   90.00
_cell.angle_beta   90.00
_cell.angle_gamma   90.00
#
_symmetry.space_group_name_H-M   'P 1'
#
loop_
_entity.id
_entity.type
_entity.pdbx_description
1 polymer ?
#
loop_
_entity_poly.entity_id
_entity_poly.type
_entity_poly.pdbx_seq_one_letter_code
_entity_poly.pdbx_strand_id
1 'polypeptide(L)'
;MVELDIKVAVFDPVLFVFLNKPRNRVKILYWERNGFCLWLKRLESERFKTSPAVTDEAIVLTVQELNWLLDGFDLWRNRPHQVLTPRYVA
;
A
#
# COMPACT_ATOMS: atom_id res chain seq x y z
N MET A 1 10.93 -18.05 11.89
CA MET A 1 11.55 -16.71 11.90
C MET A 1 11.64 -16.31 10.45
N VAL A 2 10.83 -15.35 9.99
CA VAL A 2 10.87 -14.89 8.59
C VAL A 2 11.93 -13.81 8.55
N GLU A 3 13.11 -14.14 8.00
CA GLU A 3 14.11 -13.15 7.64
C GLU A 3 13.62 -12.43 6.39
N LEU A 4 13.13 -11.21 6.56
CA LEU A 4 12.80 -10.35 5.43
C LEU A 4 14.13 -9.75 4.95
N ASP A 5 14.66 -10.28 3.85
CA ASP A 5 15.86 -9.78 3.17
C ASP A 5 15.53 -8.43 2.49
N ILE A 6 15.34 -7.40 3.33
CA ILE A 6 15.02 -6.04 2.92
C ILE A 6 16.33 -5.42 2.41
N LYS A 7 16.58 -5.58 1.12
CA LYS A 7 17.64 -4.91 0.36
C LYS A 7 17.24 -3.51 -0.13
N VAL A 8 16.30 -2.86 0.57
CA VAL A 8 15.98 -1.46 0.31
C VAL A 8 16.85 -0.67 1.27
N ALA A 9 17.66 0.23 0.75
CA ALA A 9 18.61 1.04 1.50
C ALA A 9 17.96 1.49 2.82
N VAL A 10 18.44 0.94 3.94
CA VAL A 10 17.84 1.04 5.28
C VAL A 10 17.72 2.50 5.77
N PHE A 11 18.29 3.44 5.02
CA PHE A 11 18.38 4.87 5.32
C PHE A 11 17.50 5.76 4.42
N ASP A 12 16.87 5.22 3.39
CA ASP A 12 15.80 5.95 2.69
C ASP A 12 14.54 5.93 3.58
N PRO A 13 13.74 7.01 3.61
CA PRO A 13 12.52 7.08 4.42
C PRO A 13 11.43 6.19 3.82
N VAL A 14 11.60 4.87 3.99
CA VAL A 14 10.73 3.84 3.45
C VAL A 14 9.81 3.34 4.56
N LEU A 15 8.52 3.22 4.22
CA LEU A 15 7.51 2.65 5.10
C LEU A 15 7.25 1.19 4.68
N PHE A 16 7.45 0.26 5.61
CA PHE A 16 7.05 -1.13 5.39
C PHE A 16 5.61 -1.33 5.87
N VAL A 17 4.70 -1.54 4.92
CA VAL A 17 3.25 -1.66 5.19
C VAL A 17 2.84 -3.12 5.07
N PHE A 18 2.31 -3.69 6.16
CA PHE A 18 1.86 -5.08 6.23
C PHE A 18 0.38 -5.16 6.52
N LEU A 19 -0.35 -5.94 5.73
CA LEU A 19 -1.74 -6.32 6.01
C LEU A 19 -1.79 -7.73 6.60
N ASN A 20 -2.64 -7.93 7.61
CA ASN A 20 -2.88 -9.27 8.13
C ASN A 20 -3.77 -10.09 7.16
N LYS A 21 -3.80 -11.42 7.32
CA LYS A 21 -4.60 -12.32 6.47
C LYS A 21 -6.11 -11.96 6.41
N PRO A 22 -6.77 -11.59 7.52
CA PRO A 22 -8.14 -11.08 7.48
C PRO A 22 -8.30 -9.70 6.82
N ARG A 23 -7.20 -8.97 6.60
CA ARG A 23 -7.13 -7.61 6.05
C ARG A 23 -7.86 -6.57 6.89
N ASN A 24 -7.99 -6.78 8.19
CA ASN A 24 -8.61 -5.81 9.11
C ASN A 24 -7.58 -5.09 9.98
N ARG A 25 -6.29 -5.38 9.81
CA ARG A 25 -5.18 -4.70 10.50
C ARG A 25 -4.08 -4.35 9.52
N VAL A 26 -3.56 -3.15 9.66
CA VAL A 26 -2.37 -2.67 8.96
C VAL A 26 -1.28 -2.33 9.97
N LYS A 27 -0.06 -2.78 9.72
CA LYS A 27 1.15 -2.44 10.48
C LYS A 27 2.08 -1.65 9.57
N ILE A 28 2.54 -0.49 10.02
CA ILE A 28 3.53 0.32 9.33
C ILE A 28 4.78 0.35 10.20
N LEU A 29 5.87 -0.24 9.69
CA LEU A 29 7.17 -0.28 10.34
C LEU A 29 8.12 0.67 9.61
N TYR A 30 8.82 1.52 10.35
CA TYR A 30 9.82 2.45 9.79
C TYR A 30 10.90 2.74 10.81
N TRP A 31 12.08 3.15 10.33
CA TRP A 31 13.16 3.64 11.17
C TRP A 31 13.03 5.15 11.37
N GLU A 32 13.06 5.61 12.62
CA GLU A 32 13.14 7.01 12.99
C GLU A 32 14.41 7.19 13.82
N ARG A 33 15.35 8.02 13.33
CA ARG A 33 16.63 8.43 13.94
C ARG A 33 17.41 7.33 14.68
N ASN A 34 16.94 6.92 15.85
CA ASN A 34 17.59 6.00 16.79
C ASN A 34 16.80 4.70 17.05
N GLY A 35 15.70 4.43 16.34
CA GLY A 35 14.92 3.22 16.58
C GLY A 35 13.84 2.91 15.54
N PHE A 36 13.24 1.73 15.70
CA PHE A 36 12.08 1.32 14.91
C PHE A 36 10.79 1.83 15.55
N CYS A 37 9.96 2.49 14.74
CA CYS A 37 8.60 2.85 15.09
C CYS A 37 7.61 1.90 14.42
N LEU A 38 6.60 1.47 15.18
CA LEU A 38 5.50 0.65 14.69
C LEU A 38 4.18 1.40 14.89
N TRP A 39 3.51 1.71 13.79
CA TRP A 39 2.13 2.17 13.80
C TRP A 39 1.18 1.03 13.45
N LEU A 40 0.06 0.92 14.17
CA LEU A 40 -0.94 -0.12 13.99
C LEU A 40 -2.33 0.51 13.92
N LYS A 41 -3.07 0.21 12.84
CA LYS A 41 -4.50 0.51 12.75
C LYS A 41 -5.28 -0.79 12.59
N ARG A 42 -6.31 -0.94 13.42
CA ARG A 42 -7.29 -2.01 13.33
C ARG A 42 -8.63 -1.39 12.94
N LEU A 43 -9.30 -2.01 11.97
CA LEU A 43 -10.68 -1.69 11.65
C LEU A 43 -11.60 -2.48 12.58
N GLU A 44 -12.58 -1.82 13.19
CA GLU A 44 -13.59 -2.48 14.03
C GLU A 44 -14.66 -3.19 13.20
N SER A 45 -14.92 -2.68 12.00
CA SER A 45 -15.72 -3.29 10.94
C SER A 45 -15.02 -3.01 9.62
N GLU A 46 -15.26 -3.84 8.58
CA GLU A 46 -14.61 -3.79 7.26
C GLU A 46 -13.21 -4.44 7.14
N ARG A 47 -12.70 -4.41 5.90
CA ARG A 47 -11.38 -4.91 5.49
C ARG A 47 -10.72 -3.91 4.54
N PHE A 48 -9.42 -3.70 4.70
CA PHE A 48 -8.58 -2.99 3.74
C PHE A 48 -8.69 -3.66 2.36
N LYS A 49 -8.90 -2.83 1.34
CA LYS A 49 -8.90 -3.27 -0.05
C LYS A 49 -7.46 -3.65 -0.43
N THR A 50 -7.31 -4.61 -1.32
CA THR A 50 -6.00 -5.06 -1.80
C THR A 50 -6.14 -5.56 -3.23
N SER A 51 -5.00 -5.70 -3.92
CA SER A 51 -4.96 -6.22 -5.27
C SER A 51 -5.70 -7.56 -5.36
N PRO A 52 -6.53 -7.76 -6.40
CA PRO A 52 -7.20 -9.04 -6.62
C PRO A 52 -6.21 -10.17 -6.93
N ALA A 53 -5.02 -9.85 -7.46
CA ALA A 53 -3.93 -10.80 -7.62
C ALA A 53 -3.05 -10.76 -6.37
N VAL A 54 -3.05 -11.85 -5.60
CA VAL A 54 -2.04 -12.08 -4.56
C VAL A 54 -0.78 -12.49 -5.30
N THR A 55 0.04 -11.51 -5.66
CA THR A 55 1.42 -11.74 -6.08
C THR A 55 2.30 -11.70 -4.83
N ASP A 56 3.37 -12.49 -4.81
CA ASP A 56 4.39 -12.42 -3.74
C ASP A 56 5.29 -11.16 -3.87
N GLU A 57 4.94 -10.26 -4.80
CA GLU A 57 5.67 -9.03 -5.05
C GLU A 57 5.18 -7.89 -4.15
N ALA A 58 6.12 -7.13 -3.61
CA ALA A 58 5.81 -5.92 -2.85
C ALA A 58 5.21 -4.85 -3.78
N ILE A 59 4.09 -4.25 -3.36
CA ILE A 59 3.48 -3.12 -4.06
C ILE A 59 4.10 -1.84 -3.51
N VAL A 60 4.66 -1.02 -4.40
CA VAL A 60 5.12 0.33 -4.05
C VAL A 60 3.93 1.27 -4.08
N LEU A 61 3.69 1.99 -2.97
CA LEU A 61 2.64 3.00 -2.88
C LEU A 61 3.25 4.36 -2.64
N THR A 62 2.67 5.38 -3.27
CA THR A 62 2.87 6.78 -2.89
C THR A 62 2.23 7.06 -1.53
N VAL A 63 2.62 8.17 -0.89
CA VAL A 63 2.01 8.62 0.37
C VAL A 63 0.50 8.84 0.21
N GLN A 64 0.06 9.35 -0.95
CA GLN A 64 -1.34 9.58 -1.24
C GLN A 64 -2.13 8.27 -1.37
N GLU A 65 -1.59 7.29 -2.09
CA GLU A 65 -2.22 5.97 -2.22
C GLU A 65 -2.28 5.24 -0.88
N LEU A 66 -1.24 5.37 -0.04
CA LEU A 66 -1.29 4.86 1.33
C LEU A 66 -2.43 5.50 2.12
N ASN A 67 -2.59 6.82 2.08
CA ASN A 67 -3.70 7.49 2.76
C ASN A 67 -5.07 7.01 2.25
N TRP A 68 -5.25 6.90 0.94
CA TRP A 68 -6.46 6.35 0.34
C TRP A 68 -6.76 4.92 0.79
N LEU A 69 -5.74 4.06 0.86
CA LEU A 69 -5.87 2.72 1.43
C LEU A 69 -6.33 2.78 2.89
N LEU A 70 -5.76 3.68 3.69
CA LEU A 70 -6.12 3.86 5.09
C LEU A 70 -7.54 4.40 5.29
N ASP A 71 -8.06 5.16 4.32
CA ASP A 71 -9.44 5.67 4.27
C ASP A 71 -10.43 4.64 3.70
N GLY A 72 -9.94 3.52 3.16
CA GLY A 72 -10.76 2.42 2.66
C GLY A 72 -11.09 2.47 1.16
N PHE A 73 -10.43 3.35 0.39
CA PHE A 73 -10.57 3.40 -1.06
C PHE A 73 -10.02 2.12 -1.73
N ASP A 74 -10.64 1.72 -2.83
CA ASP A 74 -10.17 0.62 -3.66
C ASP A 74 -9.23 1.14 -4.77
N LEU A 75 -7.92 1.08 -4.49
CA LEU A 75 -6.86 1.51 -5.41
C LEU A 75 -6.80 0.67 -6.70
N TRP A 76 -7.37 -0.55 -6.69
CA TRP A 76 -7.18 -1.52 -7.76
C TRP A 76 -8.36 -1.61 -8.72
N ARG A 77 -9.52 -1.07 -8.33
CA ARG A 77 -10.75 -1.06 -9.16
C ARG A 77 -11.03 0.27 -9.85
N ASN A 78 -10.42 1.35 -9.39
CA ASN A 78 -10.62 2.69 -9.97
C ASN A 78 -9.65 2.95 -11.13
N ARG A 79 -9.90 2.32 -12.28
CA ARG A 79 -9.20 2.70 -13.51
C ARG A 79 -9.71 4.06 -13.99
N PRO A 80 -8.82 5.01 -14.34
CA PRO A 80 -9.24 6.26 -14.96
C PRO A 80 -9.96 5.98 -16.29
N HIS A 81 -10.84 6.90 -16.70
CA HIS A 81 -11.48 6.84 -18.01
C HIS A 81 -10.43 6.75 -19.12
N GLN A 82 -10.74 6.00 -20.19
CA GLN A 82 -9.86 5.97 -21.36
C GLN A 82 -9.71 7.38 -21.93
N VAL A 83 -8.46 7.79 -22.15
CA VAL A 83 -8.17 9.03 -22.89
C VAL A 83 -8.59 8.79 -24.33
N LEU A 84 -9.64 9.45 -24.77
CA LEU A 84 -10.07 9.42 -26.16
C LEU A 84 -9.12 10.31 -26.98
N THR A 85 -8.46 9.74 -27.98
CA THR A 85 -7.77 10.53 -29.00
C THR A 85 -8.81 11.04 -30.00
N PRO A 86 -9.04 12.36 -30.13
CA PRO A 86 -10.00 12.88 -31.09
C PRO A 86 -9.55 12.53 -32.50
N ARG A 87 -10.38 11.83 -33.27
CA ARG A 87 -10.20 11.72 -34.72
C ARG A 87 -10.87 12.92 -35.37
N TYR A 88 -10.07 13.80 -35.96
CA TYR A 88 -10.61 14.77 -36.90
C TYR A 88 -11.20 14.01 -38.08
N VAL A 89 -12.49 14.23 -38.33
CA VAL A 89 -13.16 13.79 -39.55
C VAL A 89 -12.95 14.89 -40.57
N ALA A 90 -12.25 14.57 -41.66
CA ALA A 90 -12.09 15.44 -42.82
C ALA A 90 -13.32 15.37 -43.73
#